data_AF-A0A969CBM8-F1
#
_entry.id   AF-A0A969CBM8-F1
#
_cell.length_a   1.000
_cell.length_b   1.000
_cell.length_c   1.000
_cell.angle_alpha   90.00
_cell.angle_beta   90.00
_cell.angle_gamma   90.00
#
_symmetry.space_group_name_H-M   'P 1'
#
loop_
_entity.id
_entity.type
_entity.pdbx_description
1 polymer ?
#
loop_
_entity_poly.entity_id
_entity_poly.type
_entity_poly.pdbx_seq_one_letter_code
_entity_poly.pdbx_strand_id
1 'polypeptide(L)'
;MAEFNLGTLVRDANPVGKRESVGNSDIKDTYSFRLTNDDNINIALTNMTANADVRLFRDFNGNGLRDSNDSQIAASTRFGSLPESINVSSGLTNVDAGSYLIEVDRVGTANTQYDLRVSTNRISKPSNLVTAETEVGNLTGSRTFNEAIVNSDTSDTYHLLSLPVAISALISAV
;
A
#
# COMPACT_ATOMS: atom_id res chain seq x y z
N MET A 1 8.62 -18.64 9.32
CA MET A 1 8.80 -17.51 8.42
C MET A 1 8.72 -18.08 7.04
N ALA A 2 7.71 -17.67 6.27
CA ALA A 2 7.58 -18.08 4.89
C ALA A 2 7.93 -16.90 3.96
N GLU A 3 8.47 -17.26 2.80
CA GLU A 3 8.87 -16.33 1.75
C GLU A 3 8.11 -16.66 0.48
N PHE A 4 7.48 -15.65 -0.13
CA PHE A 4 6.64 -15.81 -1.29
C PHE A 4 7.01 -14.82 -2.38
N ASN A 5 7.12 -15.29 -3.61
CA ASN A 5 7.29 -14.41 -4.77
C ASN A 5 5.95 -14.23 -5.48
N LEU A 6 5.43 -12.99 -5.50
CA LEU A 6 4.21 -12.60 -6.21
C LEU A 6 4.46 -12.28 -7.69
N GLY A 7 5.73 -12.25 -8.11
CA GLY A 7 6.15 -11.95 -9.46
C GLY A 7 6.11 -10.46 -9.78
N THR A 8 6.03 -10.16 -11.07
CA THR A 8 5.84 -8.79 -11.54
C THR A 8 4.36 -8.46 -11.54
N LEU A 9 3.98 -7.40 -10.81
CA LEU A 9 2.59 -6.93 -10.82
C LEU A 9 2.29 -6.25 -12.16
N VAL A 10 1.11 -6.51 -12.69
CA VAL A 10 0.65 -5.90 -13.94
C VAL A 10 -0.18 -4.66 -13.59
N ARG A 11 0.24 -3.52 -14.14
CA ARG A 11 -0.46 -2.23 -14.02
C ARG A 11 -1.95 -2.36 -14.36
N ASP A 12 -2.79 -1.85 -13.48
CA ASP A 12 -4.26 -1.78 -13.60
C ASP A 12 -4.94 -3.17 -13.71
N ALA A 13 -4.22 -4.27 -13.39
CA ALA A 13 -4.77 -5.62 -13.42
C ALA A 13 -5.47 -5.99 -12.11
N ASN A 14 -6.13 -7.15 -12.10
CA ASN A 14 -6.76 -7.68 -10.89
C ASN A 14 -5.73 -7.88 -9.77
N PRO A 15 -6.11 -7.65 -8.51
CA PRO A 15 -5.22 -7.87 -7.37
C PRO A 15 -4.68 -9.29 -7.31
N VAL A 16 -3.40 -9.42 -6.96
CA VAL A 16 -2.79 -10.70 -6.60
C VAL A 16 -3.10 -10.99 -5.14
N GLY A 17 -3.61 -12.19 -4.85
CA GLY A 17 -4.02 -12.58 -3.50
C GLY A 17 -3.23 -13.76 -2.95
N LYS A 18 -2.98 -13.74 -1.64
CA LYS A 18 -2.42 -14.86 -0.86
C LYS A 18 -3.17 -15.02 0.44
N ARG A 19 -3.42 -16.27 0.83
CA ARG A 19 -3.92 -16.61 2.17
C ARG A 19 -2.82 -17.29 2.92
N GLU A 20 -2.52 -16.77 4.11
CA GLU A 20 -1.53 -17.40 4.99
C GLU A 20 -1.86 -17.19 6.47
N SER A 21 -0.95 -17.61 7.35
CA SER A 21 -1.06 -17.40 8.78
C SER A 21 0.26 -17.06 9.44
N VAL A 22 0.22 -16.10 10.36
CA VAL A 22 1.29 -15.85 11.33
C VAL A 22 0.88 -16.33 12.72
N GLY A 23 1.86 -16.78 13.50
CA GLY A 23 1.67 -17.30 14.85
C GLY A 23 2.97 -17.78 15.51
N ASN A 24 2.84 -18.57 16.57
CA ASN A 24 3.96 -18.96 17.44
C ASN A 24 5.13 -19.65 16.71
N SER A 25 4.84 -20.51 15.73
CA SER A 25 5.85 -21.20 14.91
C SER A 25 6.24 -20.43 13.66
N ASP A 26 5.41 -19.48 13.24
CA ASP A 26 5.65 -18.64 12.08
C ASP A 26 5.33 -17.18 12.38
N ILE A 27 6.29 -16.45 12.92
CA ILE A 27 5.99 -15.12 13.44
C ILE A 27 5.80 -14.06 12.35
N LYS A 28 6.19 -14.38 11.11
CA LYS A 28 6.33 -13.42 10.03
C LYS A 28 6.34 -14.08 8.67
N ASP A 29 5.65 -13.48 7.72
CA ASP A 29 5.75 -13.82 6.30
C ASP A 29 6.27 -12.64 5.47
N THR A 30 7.07 -12.94 4.44
CA THR A 30 7.63 -11.95 3.51
C THR A 30 7.19 -12.23 2.08
N TYR A 31 6.75 -11.20 1.37
CA TYR A 31 6.28 -11.29 -0.02
C TYR A 31 7.10 -10.36 -0.91
N SER A 32 7.83 -10.91 -1.88
CA SER A 32 8.55 -10.13 -2.89
C SER A 32 7.68 -9.89 -4.12
N PHE A 33 7.73 -8.69 -4.68
CA PHE A 33 7.12 -8.39 -5.97
C PHE A 33 7.92 -7.32 -6.72
N ARG A 34 7.60 -7.14 -8.01
CA ARG A 34 8.27 -6.15 -8.85
C ARG A 34 7.28 -5.27 -9.60
N LEU A 35 7.62 -3.99 -9.73
CA LEU A 35 6.96 -3.03 -10.62
C LEU A 35 7.78 -2.81 -11.89
N THR A 36 7.11 -2.63 -13.03
CA THR A 36 7.75 -2.26 -14.30
C THR A 36 7.67 -0.77 -14.61
N ASN A 37 6.82 -0.04 -13.90
CA ASN A 37 6.65 1.40 -14.08
C ASN A 37 6.48 2.06 -12.70
N ASP A 38 6.60 3.38 -12.68
CA ASP A 38 6.38 4.21 -11.49
C ASP A 38 4.87 4.34 -11.24
N ASP A 39 4.33 3.36 -10.52
CA ASP A 39 2.89 3.19 -10.27
C ASP A 39 2.61 3.20 -8.77
N ASN A 40 1.34 3.43 -8.42
CA ASN A 40 0.89 3.31 -7.04
C ASN A 40 1.02 1.85 -6.57
N ILE A 41 1.32 1.65 -5.29
CA ILE A 41 1.28 0.33 -4.63
C ILE A 41 0.11 0.34 -3.66
N ASN A 42 -0.73 -0.68 -3.76
CA ASN A 42 -1.82 -0.89 -2.84
C ASN A 42 -1.67 -2.26 -2.19
N ILE A 43 -1.90 -2.31 -0.88
CA ILE A 43 -1.85 -3.53 -0.07
C ILE A 43 -3.05 -3.53 0.88
N ALA A 44 -3.70 -4.69 1.01
CA ALA A 44 -4.76 -4.93 1.99
C ALA A 44 -4.50 -6.25 2.72
N LEU A 45 -4.58 -6.22 4.04
CA LEU A 45 -4.54 -7.40 4.91
C LEU A 45 -5.88 -7.54 5.60
N THR A 46 -6.58 -8.64 5.35
CA THR A 46 -7.98 -8.82 5.78
C THR A 46 -8.19 -10.19 6.40
N ASN A 47 -9.41 -10.44 6.89
CA ASN A 47 -9.82 -11.75 7.40
C ASN A 47 -8.99 -12.25 8.60
N MET A 48 -8.51 -11.29 9.41
CA MET A 48 -7.77 -11.59 10.64
C MET A 48 -8.72 -11.84 11.80
N THR A 49 -8.31 -12.73 12.71
CA THR A 49 -8.99 -13.01 13.98
C THR A 49 -8.17 -12.55 15.19
N ALA A 50 -6.89 -12.23 14.99
CA ALA A 50 -6.00 -11.61 15.97
C ALA A 50 -5.06 -10.64 15.25
N ASN A 51 -4.22 -9.94 16.01
CA ASN A 51 -3.46 -8.81 15.48
C ASN A 51 -2.23 -9.23 14.64
N ALA A 52 -2.13 -8.70 13.43
CA ALA A 52 -0.93 -8.70 12.61
C ALA A 52 -0.81 -7.34 11.88
N ASP A 53 0.43 -6.87 11.78
CA ASP A 53 0.79 -5.62 11.12
C ASP A 53 1.29 -5.90 9.69
N VAL A 54 1.21 -4.90 8.81
CA VAL A 54 1.80 -4.96 7.46
C VAL A 54 2.76 -3.81 7.22
N ARG A 55 3.91 -4.10 6.60
CA ARG A 55 4.93 -3.12 6.23
C ARG A 55 5.38 -3.30 4.78
N LEU A 56 5.65 -2.21 4.11
CA LEU A 56 6.16 -2.18 2.73
C LEU A 56 7.59 -1.64 2.74
N PHE A 57 8.48 -2.32 2.03
CA PHE A 57 9.88 -1.95 1.87
C PHE A 57 10.26 -1.87 0.39
N ARG A 58 11.18 -0.96 0.08
CA ARG A 58 11.93 -0.95 -1.18
C ARG A 58 13.08 -1.93 -1.06
N ASP A 59 13.12 -2.94 -1.93
CA ASP A 59 14.22 -3.89 -2.04
C ASP A 59 15.23 -3.35 -3.08
N PHE A 60 16.29 -2.72 -2.58
CA PHE A 60 17.29 -2.06 -3.42
C PHE A 60 18.27 -3.03 -4.08
N ASN A 61 18.54 -4.18 -3.46
CA ASN A 61 19.48 -5.16 -3.98
C ASN A 61 18.78 -6.24 -4.84
N GLY A 62 17.44 -6.27 -4.83
CA GLY A 62 16.59 -7.12 -5.66
C GLY A 62 16.68 -8.60 -5.33
N ASN A 63 17.12 -8.96 -4.11
CA ASN A 63 17.34 -10.35 -3.73
C ASN A 63 16.07 -11.04 -3.21
N GLY A 64 14.98 -10.30 -2.98
CA GLY A 64 13.72 -10.84 -2.47
C GLY A 64 13.74 -11.20 -0.98
N LEU A 65 14.77 -10.79 -0.24
CA LEU A 65 14.99 -11.10 1.18
C LEU A 65 15.02 -9.82 2.00
N ARG A 66 14.33 -9.81 3.15
CA ARG A 66 14.32 -8.65 4.05
C ARG A 66 15.68 -8.51 4.76
N ASP A 67 16.46 -7.49 4.42
CA ASP A 67 17.81 -7.24 4.96
C ASP A 67 18.17 -5.74 5.15
N SER A 68 19.39 -5.45 5.62
CA SER A 68 19.79 -4.06 5.94
C SER A 68 19.81 -3.09 4.75
N ASN A 69 19.75 -3.59 3.51
CA ASN A 69 19.70 -2.78 2.30
C ASN A 69 18.28 -2.29 1.98
N ASP A 70 17.23 -2.80 2.62
CA ASP A 70 15.86 -2.37 2.33
C ASP A 70 15.44 -1.19 3.18
N SER A 71 14.72 -0.25 2.54
CA SER A 71 14.14 0.90 3.22
C SER A 71 12.64 0.73 3.36
N GLN A 72 12.11 0.94 4.58
CA GLN A 72 10.67 0.98 4.78
C GLN A 72 10.06 2.20 4.08
N ILE A 73 8.97 1.99 3.36
CA ILE A 73 8.21 3.02 2.64
C ILE A 73 6.96 3.38 3.43
N ALA A 74 6.23 2.37 3.90
CA ALA A 74 4.96 2.53 4.58
C ALA A 74 4.71 1.37 5.54
N ALA A 75 3.80 1.58 6.50
CA ALA A 75 3.32 0.57 7.43
C ALA A 75 1.88 0.87 7.82
N SER A 76 1.16 -0.19 8.20
CA SER A 76 -0.15 -0.12 8.84
C SER A 76 -0.14 -1.07 10.03
N THR A 77 -0.55 -0.56 11.19
CA THR A 77 -0.43 -1.24 12.50
C THR A 77 -1.68 -1.01 13.34
N ARG A 78 -2.87 -1.24 12.76
CA ARG A 78 -4.13 -0.99 13.46
C ARG A 78 -4.29 -2.00 14.59
N PHE A 79 -5.04 -1.60 15.62
CA PHE A 79 -5.20 -2.44 16.80
C PHE A 79 -6.14 -3.61 16.55
N GLY A 80 -5.82 -4.75 17.16
CA GLY A 80 -6.71 -5.92 17.20
C GLY A 80 -6.79 -6.62 15.85
N SER A 81 -7.96 -7.10 15.45
CA SER A 81 -8.15 -7.81 14.18
C SER A 81 -8.70 -6.90 13.07
N LEU A 82 -8.50 -5.58 13.20
CA LEU A 82 -8.94 -4.63 12.18
C LEU A 82 -8.14 -4.86 10.89
N PRO A 83 -8.76 -4.70 9.70
CA PRO A 83 -8.02 -4.82 8.44
C PRO A 83 -6.91 -3.77 8.34
N GLU A 84 -5.76 -4.18 7.82
CA GLU A 84 -4.67 -3.27 7.47
C GLU A 84 -4.77 -2.84 6.00
N SER A 85 -4.37 -1.60 5.74
CA SER A 85 -4.24 -1.09 4.38
C SER A 85 -3.06 -0.14 4.23
N ILE A 86 -2.43 -0.20 3.06
CA ILE A 86 -1.38 0.71 2.61
C ILE A 86 -1.71 1.11 1.18
N ASN A 87 -1.83 2.41 0.91
CA ASN A 87 -1.95 2.97 -0.43
C ASN A 87 -0.85 4.02 -0.59
N VAL A 88 0.16 3.74 -1.42
CA VAL A 88 1.30 4.62 -1.64
C VAL A 88 1.29 5.13 -3.06
N SER A 89 1.28 6.46 -3.21
CA SER A 89 1.30 7.13 -4.51
C SER A 89 2.73 7.35 -5.02
N SER A 90 3.00 7.00 -6.28
CA SER A 90 4.31 7.21 -6.90
C SER A 90 4.73 8.67 -6.99
N GLY A 91 3.76 9.60 -7.04
CA GLY A 91 4.03 11.04 -7.11
C GLY A 91 4.50 11.70 -5.81
N LEU A 92 4.44 10.99 -4.68
CA LEU A 92 4.73 11.56 -3.35
C LEU A 92 5.90 10.89 -2.61
N THR A 93 6.30 9.68 -3.00
CA THR A 93 7.19 8.83 -2.17
C THR A 93 8.27 8.05 -2.94
N ASN A 94 8.60 8.45 -4.18
CA ASN A 94 9.59 7.76 -5.03
C ASN A 94 9.28 6.26 -5.19
N VAL A 95 8.01 5.93 -5.50
CA VAL A 95 7.63 4.56 -5.86
C VAL A 95 7.99 4.32 -7.32
N ASP A 96 9.28 4.06 -7.54
CA ASP A 96 9.84 3.85 -8.86
C ASP A 96 9.72 2.39 -9.30
N ALA A 97 9.78 2.12 -10.61
CA ALA A 97 9.95 0.77 -11.12
C ALA A 97 11.10 0.03 -10.38
N GLY A 98 10.87 -1.24 -10.02
CA GLY A 98 11.85 -2.01 -9.24
C GLY A 98 11.23 -3.02 -8.28
N SER A 99 12.04 -3.53 -7.36
CA SER A 99 11.69 -4.62 -6.44
C SER A 99 11.21 -4.08 -5.10
N TYR A 100 10.27 -4.81 -4.51
CA TYR A 100 9.62 -4.47 -3.25
C TYR A 100 9.36 -5.70 -2.41
N LEU A 101 9.28 -5.48 -1.10
CA LEU A 101 8.96 -6.49 -0.11
C LEU A 101 7.77 -6.04 0.74
N ILE A 102 6.87 -6.97 1.03
CA ILE A 102 5.82 -6.81 2.03
C ILE A 102 6.17 -7.74 3.18
N GLU A 103 6.14 -7.21 4.39
CA GLU A 103 6.30 -7.96 5.63
C GLU A 103 4.96 -7.99 6.35
N VAL A 104 4.47 -9.18 6.69
CA VAL A 104 3.32 -9.37 7.58
C VAL A 104 3.84 -9.98 8.87
N ASP A 105 3.71 -9.27 9.98
CA ASP A 105 4.19 -9.72 11.29
C ASP A 105 3.04 -9.88 12.26
N ARG A 106 3.07 -10.95 13.06
CA ARG A 106 2.17 -11.02 14.21
C ARG A 106 2.53 -9.95 15.24
N VAL A 107 1.52 -9.50 15.98
CA VAL A 107 1.74 -8.62 17.13
C VAL A 107 1.74 -9.44 18.44
N GLY A 108 2.87 -9.38 19.16
CA GLY A 108 3.03 -10.09 20.43
C GLY A 108 2.96 -11.61 20.27
N THR A 109 1.97 -12.23 20.94
CA THR A 109 1.73 -13.68 20.90
C THR A 109 0.52 -14.06 20.05
N ALA A 110 -0.02 -13.12 19.26
CA ALA A 110 -1.16 -13.34 18.40
C ALA A 110 -0.91 -14.49 17.41
N ASN A 111 -1.97 -15.22 17.09
CA ASN A 111 -2.01 -16.20 16.01
C ASN A 111 -3.21 -15.85 15.14
N THR A 112 -3.00 -15.59 13.86
CA THR A 112 -4.08 -15.23 12.94
C THR A 112 -3.79 -15.75 11.55
N GLN A 113 -4.86 -16.19 10.87
CA GLN A 113 -4.87 -16.25 9.42
C GLN A 113 -5.08 -14.85 8.86
N TYR A 114 -4.75 -14.66 7.59
CA TYR A 114 -5.05 -13.45 6.86
C TYR A 114 -5.20 -13.72 5.36
N ASP A 115 -5.91 -12.81 4.71
CA ASP A 115 -6.00 -12.69 3.26
C ASP A 115 -5.23 -11.41 2.85
N LEU A 116 -4.05 -11.57 2.27
CA LEU A 116 -3.25 -10.51 1.67
C LEU A 116 -3.70 -10.29 0.22
N ARG A 117 -3.93 -9.03 -0.16
CA ARG A 117 -4.10 -8.61 -1.55
C ARG A 117 -3.17 -7.46 -1.89
N VAL A 118 -2.60 -7.53 -3.10
CA VAL A 118 -1.64 -6.55 -3.60
C VAL A 118 -2.01 -6.18 -5.02
N SER A 119 -1.98 -4.90 -5.33
CA SER A 119 -2.17 -4.42 -6.70
C SER A 119 -1.34 -3.18 -6.99
N THR A 120 -1.28 -2.83 -8.26
CA THR A 120 -0.64 -1.62 -8.72
C THR A 120 -1.45 -0.97 -9.82
N ASN A 121 -1.55 0.34 -9.79
CA ASN A 121 -2.30 1.14 -10.76
C ASN A 121 -1.60 2.45 -11.05
N ARG A 122 -1.95 3.06 -12.17
CA ARG A 122 -1.45 4.38 -12.53
C ARG A 122 -1.80 5.40 -11.45
N ILE A 123 -0.96 6.42 -11.31
CA ILE A 123 -1.22 7.55 -10.41
C ILE A 123 -2.57 8.25 -10.70
N SER A 124 -3.08 8.19 -11.93
CA SER A 124 -4.37 8.79 -12.29
C SER A 124 -5.57 7.87 -12.03
N LYS A 125 -5.39 6.79 -11.26
CA LYS A 125 -6.46 5.86 -10.93
C LYS A 125 -6.50 5.59 -9.42
N PRO A 126 -7.69 5.36 -8.87
CA PRO A 126 -7.80 4.82 -7.52
C PRO A 126 -7.28 3.36 -7.46
N SER A 127 -6.97 2.91 -6.25
CA SER A 127 -6.75 1.50 -5.91
C SER A 127 -7.95 0.66 -6.32
N ASN A 128 -7.68 -0.58 -6.66
CA ASN A 128 -8.71 -1.60 -6.94
C ASN A 128 -8.78 -2.67 -5.85
N LEU A 129 -8.22 -2.42 -4.66
CA LEU A 129 -8.26 -3.36 -3.53
C LEU A 129 -9.52 -3.24 -2.67
N VAL A 130 -10.11 -2.05 -2.62
CA VAL A 130 -11.34 -1.75 -1.88
C VAL A 130 -12.39 -1.23 -2.85
N THR A 131 -13.64 -1.63 -2.65
CA THR A 131 -14.76 -1.31 -3.54
C THR A 131 -15.27 0.14 -3.42
N ALA A 132 -14.68 0.94 -2.53
CA ALA A 132 -15.01 2.34 -2.31
C ALA A 132 -13.73 3.19 -2.24
N GLU A 133 -13.32 3.73 -3.40
CA GLU A 133 -12.36 4.84 -3.45
C GLU A 133 -12.94 5.94 -4.34
N THR A 134 -12.94 7.17 -3.84
CA THR A 134 -13.47 8.32 -4.57
C THR A 134 -12.32 9.12 -5.18
N GLU A 135 -12.30 9.21 -6.51
CA GLU A 135 -11.38 10.09 -7.21
C GLU A 135 -11.79 11.56 -7.02
N VAL A 136 -10.95 12.32 -6.34
CA VAL A 136 -11.13 13.76 -6.07
C VAL A 136 -10.55 14.62 -7.20
N GLY A 137 -9.84 14.05 -8.16
CA GLY A 137 -9.29 14.78 -9.31
C GLY A 137 -8.38 15.95 -8.89
N ASN A 138 -8.28 16.98 -9.74
CA ASN A 138 -7.48 18.18 -9.47
C ASN A 138 -8.15 19.10 -8.45
N LEU A 139 -7.41 19.57 -7.45
CA LEU A 139 -7.88 20.62 -6.54
C LEU A 139 -7.72 22.01 -7.17
N THR A 140 -8.70 22.43 -7.98
CA THR A 140 -8.76 23.81 -8.51
C THR A 140 -9.57 24.77 -7.62
N GLY A 141 -10.03 24.27 -6.46
CA GLY A 141 -10.85 24.97 -5.48
C GLY A 141 -11.22 24.05 -4.31
N SER A 142 -11.99 24.55 -3.34
CA SER A 142 -12.47 23.73 -2.22
C SER A 142 -13.44 22.66 -2.71
N ARG A 143 -13.25 21.42 -2.28
CA ARG A 143 -14.18 20.30 -2.49
C ARG A 143 -14.61 19.76 -1.13
N THR A 144 -15.90 19.54 -0.95
CA THR A 144 -16.48 18.98 0.28
C THR A 144 -17.10 17.62 -0.03
N PHE A 145 -16.74 16.62 0.75
CA PHE A 145 -17.35 15.29 0.75
C PHE A 145 -17.95 15.04 2.13
N ASN A 146 -19.18 14.57 2.18
CA ASN A 146 -19.92 14.31 3.42
C ASN A 146 -20.29 12.82 3.45
N GLU A 147 -19.32 11.99 3.81
CA GLU A 147 -19.48 10.53 3.95
C GLU A 147 -19.40 10.13 5.44
N ALA A 148 -19.86 8.93 5.78
CA ALA A 148 -19.97 8.46 7.15
C ALA A 148 -19.05 7.26 7.42
N ILE A 149 -18.11 7.40 8.35
CA ILE A 149 -17.33 6.27 8.86
C ILE A 149 -18.15 5.51 9.90
N VAL A 150 -18.51 4.26 9.59
CA VAL A 150 -19.28 3.36 10.46
C VAL A 150 -18.51 2.06 10.75
N ASN A 151 -19.00 1.21 11.65
CA ASN A 151 -18.29 -0.03 12.02
C ASN A 151 -18.07 -1.00 10.84
N SER A 152 -18.93 -0.94 9.82
CA SER A 152 -18.83 -1.70 8.58
C SER A 152 -18.11 -0.96 7.45
N ASP A 153 -17.83 0.33 7.62
CA ASP A 153 -17.18 1.22 6.66
C ASP A 153 -16.15 2.07 7.40
N THR A 154 -15.02 1.43 7.71
CA THR A 154 -14.06 1.98 8.67
C THR A 154 -13.04 2.93 8.05
N SER A 155 -13.12 3.18 6.73
CA SER A 155 -12.18 4.04 6.02
C SER A 155 -12.72 4.50 4.67
N ASP A 156 -12.79 5.82 4.48
CA ASP A 156 -12.89 6.44 3.16
C ASP A 156 -11.49 6.72 2.62
N THR A 157 -11.20 6.30 1.39
CA THR A 157 -9.94 6.65 0.71
C THR A 157 -10.23 7.63 -0.43
N TYR A 158 -9.58 8.79 -0.39
CA TYR A 158 -9.70 9.85 -1.38
C TYR A 158 -8.40 9.99 -2.16
N HIS A 159 -8.48 9.92 -3.48
CA HIS A 159 -7.32 10.11 -4.35
C HIS A 159 -7.29 11.53 -4.94
N LEU A 160 -6.15 12.22 -4.79
CA LEU A 160 -5.95 13.62 -5.20
C LEU A 160 -4.93 13.69 -6.33
N LEU A 161 -5.19 14.51 -7.35
CA LEU A 161 -4.22 14.82 -8.40
C LEU A 161 -3.54 16.16 -8.10
N SER A 162 -2.20 16.18 -8.06
CA SER A 162 -1.41 17.41 -8.02
C SER A 162 -0.84 17.72 -9.40
N LEU A 163 -1.01 18.95 -9.90
CA LEU A 163 -0.20 19.45 -11.01
C LEU A 163 1.21 19.79 -10.49
N PRO A 164 2.28 19.56 -11.28
CA PRO A 164 3.54 20.23 -11.01
C PRO A 164 3.28 21.73 -11.14
N VAL A 165 3.31 22.46 -10.03
CA VAL A 165 3.18 23.91 -10.07
C VAL A 165 4.45 24.45 -10.73
N ALA A 166 4.36 24.83 -12.00
CA ALA A 166 5.32 25.74 -12.61
C ALA A 166 5.15 27.10 -11.95
N ILE A 167 5.93 27.37 -10.89
CA ILE A 167 6.10 28.74 -10.40
C ILE A 167 6.99 29.45 -11.44
N SER A 168 6.38 29.99 -12.49
CA SER A 168 7.00 31.07 -13.26
C SER A 168 6.82 32.35 -12.44
N ALA A 169 7.77 32.65 -11.57
CA ALA A 169 7.88 33.97 -10.99
C ALA A 169 8.29 34.96 -12.10
N LEU A 170 7.34 35.73 -12.61
CA LEU A 170 7.64 36.96 -13.35
C LEU A 170 8.12 38.01 -12.34
N ILE A 171 9.43 38.27 -12.33
CA ILE A 171 9.96 39.51 -11.77
C ILE A 171 9.54 40.61 -12.73
N SER A 172 8.71 41.54 -12.26
CA SER A 172 8.57 42.85 -12.90
C SER A 172 9.14 43.88 -11.94
N ALA A 173 10.32 44.39 -12.26
CA ALA A 173 10.82 45.63 -11.70
C ALA A 173 10.27 46.80 -12.52
N VAL A 174 9.63 47.76 -11.85
CA VAL A 174 9.72 49.19 -12.18
C VAL A 174 9.84 49.94 -10.87
#